data_AF-A0A258LM82-F1
#
_entry.id   AF-A0A258LM82-F1
#
_cell.length_a   1.000
_cell.length_b   1.000
_cell.length_c   1.000
_cell.angle_alpha   90.00
_cell.angle_beta   90.00
_cell.angle_gamma   90.00
#
_symmetry.space_group_name_H-M   'P 1'
#
loop_
_entity.id
_entity.type
_entity.pdbx_description
1 polymer ?
#
loop_
_entity_poly.entity_id
_entity_poly.type
_entity_poly.pdbx_seq_one_letter_code
_entity_poly.pdbx_strand_id
1 'polypeptide(L)' 'MTDFDTLNARIDALEISRAHQDRAIEDLSEALAGQWKEIEALHRQVARLTEQLAEAAAAGAGGGEVEPPPPHY' A
#
# COMPACT_ATOMS: atom_id res chain seq x y z
N MET A 1 -42.46 -5.36 37.23
CA MET A 1 -42.18 -5.29 35.78
C MET A 1 -41.16 -4.18 35.60
N THR A 2 -39.94 -4.39 36.13
CA THR A 2 -39.08 -3.25 36.53
C THR A 2 -37.57 -3.50 36.36
N ASP A 3 -37.03 -4.70 36.59
CA ASP A 3 -35.58 -4.93 36.39
C ASP A 3 -35.26 -5.82 35.19
N PHE A 4 -36.08 -6.85 34.95
CA PHE A 4 -35.88 -7.77 33.82
C PHE A 4 -36.07 -7.07 32.47
N ASP A 5 -37.08 -6.20 32.37
CA ASP A 5 -37.35 -5.43 31.16
C ASP A 5 -36.22 -4.42 30.88
N THR A 6 -35.69 -3.79 31.94
CA THR A 6 -34.54 -2.88 31.87
C THR A 6 -33.27 -3.62 31.44
N LEU A 7 -33.06 -4.84 31.95
CA LEU A 7 -31.93 -5.67 31.57
C LEU A 7 -32.02 -6.10 30.10
N ASN A 8 -33.20 -6.53 29.64
CA ASN A 8 -33.42 -6.88 28.24
C ASN A 8 -33.16 -5.69 27.31
N ALA A 9 -33.69 -4.50 27.64
CA ALA A 9 -33.42 -3.30 26.83
C ALA A 9 -31.92 -2.95 26.74
N ARG A 10 -31.16 -3.19 27.82
CA ARG A 10 -29.70 -3.00 27.80
C ARG A 10 -28.99 -4.06 26.96
N ILE A 11 -29.46 -5.31 26.99
CA ILE A 11 -28.92 -6.38 26.14
C ILE A 11 -29.19 -6.06 24.67
N ASP A 12 -30.41 -5.69 24.30
CA ASP A 12 -30.77 -5.31 22.94
C ASP A 12 -29.88 -4.16 22.42
N ALA A 13 -29.66 -3.13 23.25
CA ALA A 13 -28.79 -2.01 22.90
C ALA A 13 -27.33 -2.44 22.69
N LEU A 14 -26.83 -3.38 23.51
CA LEU A 14 -25.48 -3.93 23.36
C LEU A 14 -25.37 -4.81 22.11
N GLU A 15 -26.39 -5.60 21.79
CA GLU A 15 -26.42 -6.44 20.59
C GLU A 15 -26.45 -5.60 19.30
N ILE A 16 -27.26 -4.53 19.28
CA ILE A 16 -27.27 -3.56 18.17
C ILE A 16 -25.89 -2.91 18.03
N SER A 17 -25.32 -2.41 19.13
CA SER A 17 -23.99 -1.80 19.13
C SER A 17 -22.92 -2.79 18.67
N ARG A 18 -23.01 -4.06 19.08
CA ARG A 18 -22.09 -5.12 18.66
C ARG A 18 -22.18 -5.36 17.15
N ALA A 19 -23.39 -5.49 16.60
CA ALA A 19 -23.58 -5.69 15.16
C ALA A 19 -23.00 -4.53 14.34
N HIS A 20 -23.14 -3.28 14.80
CA HIS A 20 -22.51 -2.13 14.17
C HIS A 20 -20.98 -2.17 14.25
N GLN A 21 -20.42 -2.58 15.38
CA GLN A 21 -18.97 -2.71 15.56
C GLN A 21 -18.40 -3.84 14.69
N ASP A 22 -19.07 -4.98 14.62
CA ASP A 22 -18.65 -6.12 13.78
C ASP A 22 -18.59 -5.68 12.31
N ARG A 23 -19.62 -4.98 11.82
CA ARG A 23 -19.61 -4.41 10.46
C ARG A 23 -18.48 -3.39 10.26
N ALA A 24 -18.27 -2.49 11.21
CA ALA A 24 -17.19 -1.51 11.11
C ALA A 24 -15.80 -2.17 11.06
N ILE A 25 -15.61 -3.28 11.79
CA ILE A 25 -14.36 -4.05 11.76
C ILE A 25 -14.16 -4.72 10.39
N GLU A 26 -15.22 -5.27 9.79
CA GLU A 26 -15.17 -5.84 8.45
C GLU A 26 -14.80 -4.78 7.41
N ASP A 27 -15.48 -3.64 7.42
CA ASP A 27 -15.22 -2.53 6.50
C ASP A 27 -13.77 -2.01 6.64
N LEU A 28 -13.28 -1.87 7.88
CA LEU A 28 -11.90 -1.47 8.15
C LEU A 28 -10.87 -2.51 7.69
N SER A 29 -11.20 -3.79 7.83
CA SER A 29 -10.32 -4.89 7.40
C SER A 29 -10.19 -4.94 5.88
N GLU A 30 -11.29 -4.72 5.16
CA GLU A 30 -11.28 -4.60 3.70
C GLU A 30 -10.45 -3.39 3.25
N ALA A 31 -10.67 -2.22 3.88
CA ALA A 31 -9.91 -1.01 3.59
C ALA A 31 -8.40 -1.19 3.87
N LEU A 32 -8.04 -1.88 4.94
CA LEU A 32 -6.64 -2.19 5.26
C LEU A 32 -6.02 -3.12 4.20
N ALA A 33 -6.74 -4.18 3.79
CA ALA A 33 -6.27 -5.07 2.73
C ALA A 33 -6.10 -4.34 1.39
N GLY A 34 -6.98 -3.38 1.08
CA GLY A 34 -6.84 -2.49 -0.07
C GLY A 34 -5.55 -1.66 -0.01
N GLN A 35 -5.31 -0.97 1.11
CA GLN A 35 -4.11 -0.16 1.32
C GLN A 35 -2.81 -0.98 1.24
N TRP A 36 -2.80 -2.22 1.74
CA TRP A 36 -1.64 -3.10 1.61
C TRP A 36 -1.27 -3.36 0.15
N LYS A 37 -2.26 -3.63 -0.71
CA LYS A 37 -2.02 -3.83 -2.15
C LYS A 37 -1.46 -2.58 -2.83
N GLU A 38 -1.95 -1.40 -2.43
CA GLU A 38 -1.43 -0.12 -2.93
C GLU A 38 0.03 0.11 -2.51
N ILE A 39 0.36 -0.14 -1.24
CA ILE A 39 1.74 -0.04 -0.72
C ILE A 39 2.67 -0.99 -1.49
N GLU A 40 2.27 -2.23 -1.71
CA GLU A 40 3.06 -3.17 -2.50
C GLU A 40 3.27 -2.69 -3.94
N ALA A 41 2.24 -2.12 -4.57
CA ALA A 41 2.35 -1.57 -5.91
C ALA A 41 3.33 -0.38 -5.95
N LEU A 42 3.27 0.50 -4.95
CA LEU A 42 4.19 1.63 -4.81
C LEU A 42 5.63 1.16 -4.58
N HIS A 43 5.87 0.18 -3.69
CA HIS A 43 7.20 -0.40 -3.50
C HIS A 43 7.78 -0.95 -4.80
N ARG A 44 6.99 -1.69 -5.59
CA ARG A 44 7.43 -2.20 -6.90
C ARG A 44 7.76 -1.07 -7.87
N GLN A 45 6.99 0.02 -7.90
CA GLN A 45 7.26 1.17 -8.75
C GLN A 45 8.56 1.88 -8.34
N VAL A 46 8.76 2.11 -7.05
CA VAL A 46 9.99 2.73 -6.51
C VAL A 46 11.23 1.87 -6.83
N ALA A 47 11.12 0.55 -6.69
CA ALA A 47 12.22 -0.36 -7.04
C ALA A 47 12.61 -0.23 -8.52
N ARG A 48 11.61 -0.25 -9.43
CA ARG A 48 11.84 -0.08 -10.88
C ARG A 48 12.45 1.28 -11.23
N LEU A 49 11.98 2.35 -10.61
CA LEU A 49 12.54 3.69 -10.84
C LEU A 49 13.99 3.77 -10.36
N THR A 50 14.30 3.14 -9.22
CA THR A 50 15.67 3.05 -8.70
C THR A 50 16.59 2.32 -9.69
N GLU A 51 16.12 1.20 -10.24
CA GLU A 51 16.86 0.43 -11.25
C GLU A 51 17.11 1.24 -12.53
N GLN A 52 16.08 1.89 -13.07
CA GLN A 52 16.20 2.76 -14.25
C GLN A 52 17.19 3.92 -14.04
N LEU A 53 17.18 4.52 -12.84
CA LEU A 53 18.14 5.57 -12.49
C LEU A 53 19.57 5.04 -12.43
N ALA A 54 19.77 3.84 -11.88
CA ALA A 54 21.08 3.20 -11.83
C ALA A 54 21.61 2.88 -13.24
N GLU A 55 20.74 2.34 -14.13
CA GLU A 55 21.07 2.08 -15.53
C GLU A 55 21.43 3.36 -16.29
N ALA A 56 20.64 4.42 -16.13
CA ALA A 56 20.91 5.71 -16.77
C ALA A 56 22.23 6.34 -16.28
N ALA A 57 22.52 6.23 -14.98
CA ALA A 57 23.78 6.68 -14.41
C ALA A 57 24.99 5.89 -14.97
N ALA A 58 24.85 4.57 -15.10
CA ALA A 58 25.88 3.72 -15.70
C ALA A 58 26.11 4.04 -17.18
N ALA A 59 25.05 4.26 -17.95
CA ALA A 59 25.13 4.64 -19.36
C ALA A 59 25.83 6.00 -19.56
N GLY A 60 25.54 6.98 -18.70
CA GLY A 60 26.21 8.29 -18.72
C GLY A 60 27.70 8.24 -18.36
N ALA A 61 28.11 7.29 -17.52
CA ALA A 61 29.52 7.11 -17.14
C ALA A 61 30.38 6.43 -18.22
N GLY A 62 29.77 5.75 -19.20
CA GLY A 62 30.47 5.02 -20.28
C GLY A 62 30.78 5.83 -21.54
N GLY A 63 30.33 7.09 -21.65
CA GLY A 63 30.45 7.91 -22.87
C GLY A 63 31.77 8.66 -23.07
N GLY A 64 32.82 8.32 -22.33
CA GLY A 64 34.09 9.08 -22.28
C GLY A 64 35.21 8.61 -23.20
N GLU A 65 35.02 7.58 -24.03
CA GLU A 65 36.05 7.17 -24.99
C GLU A 65 35.92 8.00 -26.27
N VAL A 66 36.73 9.06 -26.35
CA VAL A 66 37.02 9.76 -27.59
C VAL A 66 37.67 8.76 -28.54
N GLU A 67 36.91 8.26 -29.51
CA GLU A 67 37.45 7.40 -30.56
C GLU A 67 38.54 8.17 -31.32
N PRO A 68 39.81 7.69 -31.32
CA PRO A 68 40.88 8.41 -31.99
C PRO A 68 40.59 8.48 -33.49
N PRO A 69 40.86 9.62 -34.15
CA PRO A 69 40.52 9.79 -35.56
C PRO A 69 41.22 8.72 -36.42
N PRO A 70 40.55 8.21 -37.47
CA PRO A 70 41.04 7.08 -38.26
C PRO A 70 42.37 7.41 -38.96
N PRO A 71 43.30 6.43 -39.08
CA PRO A 71 44.57 6.64 -39.77
C PRO A 71 44.33 6.87 -41.27
N HIS A 72 44.82 7.99 -41.78
CA HIS A 72 44.90 8.24 -43.22
C HIS A 72 46.08 7.42 -43.80
N TYR A 73 45.76 6.46 -44.67
CA TYR A 73 46.71 5.73 -45.52
C TYR A 73 46.78 6.35 -46.91
#